data_AF-A0A2H0QTF9-F1
#
_entry.id   AF-A0A2H0QTF9-F1
#
_cell.length_a   1.000
_cell.length_b   1.000
_cell.length_c   1.000
_cell.angle_alpha   90.00
_cell.angle_beta   90.00
_cell.angle_gamma   90.00
#
_symmetry.space_group_name_H-M   'P 1'
#
loop_
_entity.id
_entity.type
_entity.pdbx_description
1 polymer ?
#
loop_
_entity_poly.entity_id
_entity_poly.type
_entity_poly.pdbx_seq_one_letter_code
_entity_poly.pdbx_strand_id
1 'polypeptide(L)' 'MAKSKRSDNLIGLKCSDCKRRNYYTTRNRKLTERKIELKKFCSWCRKSLVHKEGKITGK' A
#
# COMPACT_ATOMS: atom_id res chain seq x y z
N MET A 1 -20.75 4.87 22.06
CA MET A 1 -19.32 4.87 21.67
C MET A 1 -19.23 4.50 20.19
N ALA A 2 -19.08 5.50 19.31
CA ALA A 2 -19.05 5.28 17.87
C ALA A 2 -17.75 4.55 17.49
N LYS A 3 -17.87 3.33 16.95
CA LYS A 3 -16.74 2.62 16.34
C LYS A 3 -16.21 3.49 15.21
N SER A 4 -15.07 4.13 15.45
CA SER A 4 -14.40 4.97 14.47
C SER A 4 -14.21 4.16 13.19
N LYS A 5 -14.84 4.63 12.12
CA LYS A 5 -14.83 4.00 10.80
C LYS A 5 -13.40 4.07 10.28
N ARG A 6 -12.58 3.09 10.63
CA ARG A 6 -11.19 2.99 10.17
C ARG A 6 -11.21 3.06 8.65
N SER A 7 -10.34 3.90 8.10
CA SER A 7 -10.21 4.15 6.67
C SER A 7 -9.90 2.84 5.92
N ASP A 8 -10.94 2.08 5.55
CA ASP A 8 -10.89 0.81 4.79
C ASP A 8 -10.19 0.97 3.43
N ASN A 9 -10.03 2.22 3.00
CA ASN A 9 -9.38 2.58 1.75
C ASN A 9 -7.88 2.79 1.87
N LEU A 10 -7.27 2.82 3.06
CA LEU A 10 -5.82 3.06 3.14
C LEU A 10 -5.06 1.76 2.86
N ILE A 11 -4.21 1.77 1.83
CA ILE A 11 -3.33 0.66 1.46
C ILE A 11 -1.86 1.06 1.64
N GLY A 12 -1.05 0.13 2.12
CA GLY A 12 0.40 0.30 2.17
C GLY A 12 1.06 -0.29 0.92
N LEU A 13 2.00 0.42 0.32
CA LEU A 13 2.79 -0.06 -0.82
C LEU A 13 4.11 -0.62 -0.29
N LYS A 14 4.29 -1.93 -0.49
CA LYS A 14 5.46 -2.70 -0.07
C LYS A 14 6.41 -2.86 -1.25
N CYS A 15 7.67 -2.43 -1.10
CA CYS A 15 8.71 -2.68 -2.08
C CYS A 15 8.95 -4.19 -2.24
N SER A 16 9.11 -4.69 -3.47
CA SER A 16 9.33 -6.12 -3.73
C SER A 16 10.71 -6.61 -3.29
N ASP A 17 11.72 -5.73 -3.28
CA ASP A 17 13.11 -6.08 -2.98
C ASP A 17 13.42 -5.99 -1.47
N CYS A 18 13.35 -4.79 -0.90
CA CYS A 18 13.62 -4.59 0.53
C CYS A 18 12.45 -4.99 1.45
N LYS A 19 11.28 -5.35 0.89
CA LYS A 19 10.06 -5.72 1.62
C LYS A 19 9.56 -4.64 2.59
N ARG A 20 10.08 -3.41 2.53
CA ARG A 20 9.66 -2.28 3.36
C ARG A 20 8.41 -1.62 2.79
N ARG A 21 7.57 -1.10 3.68
CA ARG A 21 6.40 -0.29 3.32
C ARG A 21 6.84 1.17 3.31
N ASN A 22 6.90 1.73 2.12
CA ASN A 22 7.53 3.03 1.89
C ASN A 22 6.49 4.10 1.57
N TYR A 23 5.34 3.68 1.05
CA TYR A 23 4.27 4.59 0.63
C TYR A 23 2.93 4.12 1.18
N TYR A 24 2.08 5.08 1.47
CA TYR A 24 0.68 4.87 1.84
C TYR A 24 -0.17 5.58 0.79
N THR A 25 -1.12 4.86 0.23
CA THR A 25 -2.04 5.39 -0.78
C THR A 25 -3.45 5.02 -0.41
N THR A 26 -4.42 5.87 -0.71
CA THR A 26 -5.82 5.55 -0.54
C THR A 26 -6.34 4.91 -1.84
N ARG A 27 -6.97 3.75 -1.74
CA ARG A 27 -7.60 3.01 -2.82
C ARG A 27 -9.00 2.63 -2.37
N ASN A 28 -10.00 2.99 -3.18
CA ASN A 28 -11.36 2.50 -2.97
C ASN A 28 -11.43 1.02 -3.35
N ARG A 29 -11.51 0.15 -2.34
CA ARG A 29 -11.60 -1.30 -2.49
C ARG A 29 -12.84 -1.75 -3.28
N LYS A 30 -13.86 -0.90 -3.40
CA LYS A 30 -15.08 -1.13 -4.20
C LYS A 30 -14.90 -0.90 -5.70
N LEU A 31 -14.00 -0.01 -6.11
CA LEU A 31 -13.83 0.40 -7.51
C LEU A 31 -12.64 -0.27 -8.17
N THR A 32 -11.65 -0.69 -7.38
CA THR A 32 -10.46 -1.33 -7.90
C THR A 32 -10.43 -2.77 -7.38
N GLU A 33 -10.69 -3.72 -8.27
CA GLU A 33 -10.63 -5.16 -7.99
C GLU A 33 -9.22 -5.74 -8.29
N ARG A 34 -8.43 -5.05 -9.11
CA ARG A 34 -7.13 -5.52 -9.61
C ARG A 34 -5.96 -5.11 -8.73
N LYS A 35 -5.07 -6.07 -8.41
CA LYS A 35 -3.86 -5.81 -7.62
C LYS A 35 -3.06 -4.63 -8.19
N ILE A 36 -2.84 -3.60 -7.38
CA ILE A 36 -2.06 -2.41 -7.74
C ILE A 36 -0.58 -2.75 -7.58
N GLU A 37 0.13 -2.71 -8.70
CA GLU A 37 1.58 -2.85 -8.79
C GLU A 37 2.14 -1.54 -9.36
N LEU A 38 2.69 -0.69 -8.50
CA LEU A 38 3.22 0.61 -8.91
C LEU A 38 4.73 0.57 -8.96
N LYS A 39 5.32 0.97 -10.10
CA LYS A 39 6.76 1.24 -10.16
C LYS A 39 7.04 2.57 -9.46
N LYS A 40 7.67 2.50 -8.28
CA LYS A 40 8.09 3.66 -7.50
C LYS A 40 9.56 3.52 -7.12
N PHE A 41 10.21 4.66 -6.91
CA PHE A 41 11.56 4.70 -6.39
C PHE A 41 11.59 4.18 -4.96
N CYS A 42 12.52 3.29 -4.64
CA CYS A 42 12.79 2.88 -3.28
C CYS A 42 14.05 3.61 -2.81
N SER A 43 13.94 4.49 -1.81
CA SER A 43 15.06 5.24 -1.24
C SER A 43 16.14 4.34 -0.61
N TRP A 44 15.75 3.16 -0.12
CA TRP A 44 16.70 2.19 0.44
C TRP A 44 17.45 1.39 -0.62
N CYS A 45 16.78 0.99 -1.69
CA CYS A 45 17.42 0.25 -2.78
C CYS A 45 18.07 1.18 -3.81
N ARG A 46 17.80 2.49 -3.74
CA ARG A 46 18.16 3.54 -4.72
C ARG A 46 17.82 3.17 -6.16
N LYS A 47 16.72 2.43 -6.35
CA LYS A 47 16.26 1.91 -7.65
C LYS A 47 14.74 2.03 -7.74
N SER A 48 14.25 2.20 -8.97
CA SER A 48 12.81 2.16 -9.28
C SER A 48 12.35 0.71 -9.36
N LEU A 49 11.51 0.31 -8.41
CA LEU A 49 11.08 -1.07 -8.23
C LEU A 49 9.57 -1.15 -8.14
N VAL A 50 9.04 -2.35 -8.44
CA VAL A 50 7.61 -2.63 -8.30
C VAL A 50 7.27 -2.70 -6.81
N HIS A 51 6.39 -1.81 -6.39
CA HIS A 51 5.77 -1.82 -5.08
C HIS A 51 4.40 -2.50 -5.19
N LYS A 52 4.21 -3.55 -4.40
CA LYS A 52 2.97 -4.32 -4.34
C LYS A 52 2.10 -3.81 -3.20
N GLU A 53 0.80 -3.74 -3.43
CA GLU A 53 -0.13 -3.39 -2.36
C GLU A 53 -0.11 -4.42 -1.23
N GLY A 54 -0.15 -3.92 0.00
CA GLY A 54 -0.29 -4.67 1.23
C GLY A 54 -1.41 -4.05 2.06
N LYS A 55 -2.39 -4.87 2.43
CA LYS A 55 -3.41 -4.45 3.39
C LYS A 55 -2.71 -4.13 4.72
N ILE A 56 -2.90 -2.92 5.20
CA ILE A 56 -2.60 -2.55 6.58
C ILE A 56 -3.77 -3.05 7.43
N THR A 57 -3.75 -4.33 7.76
CA THR A 57 -4.72 -4.91 8.69
C THR A 57 -4.44 -4.36 10.09
N GLY A 58 -5.07 -3.23 10.41
CA GLY A 58 -5.29 -2.82 11.79
C GLY A 58 -6.33 -3.77 12.39
N LYS A 59 -5.91 -4.56 13.37
CA LYS A 59 -6.79 -5.33 14.24
C LYS A 59 -7.73 -4.37 14.98
#